data_AF-A0A453L362-F1
#
_entry.id   AF-A0A453L362-F1
#
_cell.length_a   1.000
_cell.length_b   1.000
_cell.length_c   1.000
_cell.angle_alpha   90.00
_cell.angle_beta   90.00
_cell.angle_gamma   90.00
#
_symmetry.space_group_name_H-M   'P 1'
#
loop_
_entity.id
_entity.type
_entity.pdbx_description
1 polymer ?
#
loop_
_entity_poly.entity_id
_entity_poly.type
_entity_poly.pdbx_seq_one_letter_code
_entity_poly.pdbx_strand_id
1 'polypeptide(L)' 'QIMIRFPNGERRQQSFRHTDTIREIYKYVNSLGMPGIGRYQLVRSYPRKTYGHQQLEMNLGDAGFHPSVTLYIEQLQ' A
#
# COMPACT_ATOMS: atom_id res chain seq x y z
N GLN A 1 -7.54 -8.11 -4.55
CA GLN A 1 -6.80 -7.24 -5.50
C GLN A 1 -6.63 -5.86 -4.90
N ILE A 2 -5.48 -5.23 -5.06
CA ILE A 2 -5.16 -3.94 -4.43
C ILE A 2 -4.88 -2.90 -5.52
N MET A 3 -5.61 -1.78 -5.47
CA MET A 3 -5.38 -0.60 -6.31
C MET A 3 -4.52 0.40 -5.53
N ILE A 4 -3.33 0.71 -6.03
CA ILE A 4 -2.39 1.66 -5.43
C ILE A 4 -2.39 2.95 -6.25
N ARG A 5 -2.72 4.06 -5.61
CA ARG A 5 -2.71 5.41 -6.20
C ARG A 5 -1.43 6.13 -5.77
N PHE A 6 -0.65 6.56 -6.74
CA PHE A 6 0.61 7.25 -6.53
C PHE A 6 0.43 8.78 -6.52
N PRO A 7 1.36 9.54 -5.92
CA PRO A 7 1.24 11.00 -5.83
C PRO A 7 1.32 11.68 -7.20
N ASN A 8 1.96 11.05 -8.18
CA ASN A 8 2.05 11.51 -9.58
C ASN A 8 0.74 11.31 -10.38
N GLY A 9 -0.32 10.78 -9.76
CA GLY A 9 -1.60 10.47 -10.40
C GLY A 9 -1.69 9.07 -11.01
N GLU A 10 -0.59 8.32 -11.07
CA GLU A 10 -0.55 6.96 -11.58
C GLU A 10 -1.33 6.00 -10.68
N ARG A 11 -1.90 4.95 -11.29
CA ARG A 11 -2.62 3.90 -10.58
C ARG A 11 -2.09 2.54 -11.03
N ARG A 12 -1.79 1.67 -10.06
CA ARG A 12 -1.37 0.29 -10.32
C ARG A 12 -2.28 -0.67 -9.59
N GLN A 13 -2.70 -1.71 -10.29
CA GLN A 13 -3.46 -2.80 -9.70
C GLN A 13 -2.53 -4.01 -9.57
N GLN A 14 -2.44 -4.54 -8.35
CA GLN A 14 -1.61 -5.69 -8.04
C GLN A 14 -2.41 -6.69 -7.20
N SER A 15 -2.22 -7.98 -7.49
CA SER A 15 -2.80 -9.05 -6.69
C SER A 15 -1.81 -9.49 -5.63
N PHE A 16 -2.32 -9.66 -4.41
CA PHE A 16 -1.61 -10.17 -3.25
C PHE A 16 -2.48 -11.25 -2.61
N ARG A 17 -1.86 -12.21 -1.93
CA ARG A 17 -2.54 -13.21 -1.12
C ARG A 17 -3.02 -12.54 0.18
N HIS A 18 -4.11 -13.05 0.76
CA HIS A 18 -4.61 -12.54 2.05
C HIS A 18 -3.62 -12.80 3.20
N THR A 19 -2.75 -13.80 3.05
CA THR A 19 -1.66 -14.16 3.95
C THR A 19 -0.39 -13.34 3.74
N ASP A 20 -0.31 -12.56 2.66
CA ASP A 20 0.82 -11.64 2.49
C ASP A 20 0.73 -10.56 3.57
N THR A 21 1.83 -9.88 3.83
CA THR A 21 1.88 -8.79 4.81
C THR A 21 1.93 -7.43 4.14
N ILE A 22 1.70 -6.37 4.91
CA ILE A 22 1.82 -4.98 4.41
C ILE A 22 3.23 -4.72 3.84
N ARG A 23 4.25 -5.36 4.40
CA ARG A 23 5.62 -5.31 3.89
C ARG A 23 5.72 -5.70 2.42
N GLU A 24 4.94 -6.67 1.95
CA GLU A 24 4.98 -7.10 0.53
C GLU A 24 4.46 -6.00 -0.42
N ILE A 25 3.52 -5.16 0.05
CA ILE A 25 3.08 -3.99 -0.73
C ILE A 25 4.21 -2.96 -0.81
N TYR A 26 4.91 -2.70 0.29
CA TYR A 26 6.10 -1.82 0.27
C TYR A 26 7.20 -2.34 -0.65
N LYS A 27 7.48 -3.65 -0.62
CA LYS A 27 8.45 -4.26 -1.54
C LYS A 27 8.02 -4.09 -3.00
N TYR A 28 6.75 -4.34 -3.30
CA TYR A 28 6.20 -4.11 -4.64
C TYR A 28 6.38 -2.66 -5.08
N VAL A 29 5.96 -1.68 -4.27
CA VAL A 29 6.09 -0.25 -4.58
C VAL A 29 7.55 0.15 -4.79
N ASN A 30 8.46 -0.32 -3.93
CA ASN A 30 9.89 -0.05 -4.07
C ASN A 30 10.48 -0.68 -5.34
N SER A 31 10.02 -1.87 -5.74
CA SER A 31 10.48 -2.55 -6.96
C SER A 31 10.11 -1.82 -8.25
N LEU A 32 9.11 -0.93 -8.21
CA LEU A 32 8.73 -0.11 -9.37
C LEU A 32 9.75 0.99 -9.68
N GLY A 33 10.70 1.26 -8.76
CA GLY A 33 11.76 2.25 -9.00
C GLY A 33 11.24 3.66 -9.23
N MET A 34 10.09 4.03 -8.65
CA MET A 34 9.50 5.35 -8.89
C MET A 34 10.40 6.47 -8.36
N PRO A 35 10.84 7.40 -9.23
CA PRO A 35 11.70 8.49 -8.82
C PRO A 35 10.95 9.45 -7.88
N GLY A 36 11.63 9.90 -6.83
CA GLY A 36 11.12 10.94 -5.94
C GLY A 36 10.05 10.50 -4.93
N ILE A 37 9.78 9.19 -4.77
CA ILE A 37 8.77 8.72 -3.80
C ILE A 37 9.16 9.00 -2.34
N GLY A 38 10.46 9.07 -2.04
CA GLY A 38 10.98 9.41 -0.72
C GLY A 38 10.52 8.45 0.38
N ARG A 39 10.39 8.97 1.61
CA ARG A 39 9.68 8.26 2.68
C ARG A 39 8.19 8.36 2.44
N TYR A 40 7.45 7.27 2.57
CA TYR A 40 6.02 7.26 2.34
C TYR A 40 5.29 6.27 3.24
N GLN A 41 3.98 6.44 3.35
CA GLN A 41 3.08 5.52 4.03
C GLN A 41 1.90 5.12 3.15
N LEU A 42 1.36 3.92 3.43
CA LEU A 42 0.19 3.39 2.74
C LEU A 42 -1.06 3.87 3.45
N VAL A 43 -1.96 4.53 2.73
CA VAL A 43 -3.22 5.04 3.29
C VAL A 43 -4.40 4.37 2.59
N ARG A 44 -5.19 3.60 3.32
CA ARG A 44 -6.49 3.09 2.83
C ARG A 44 -7.46 4.25 2.72
N SER A 45 -8.20 4.33 1.62
CA SER A 45 -9.12 5.45 1.37
C SER A 45 -10.39 5.43 2.24
N TYR A 46 -10.99 4.25 2.48
CA TYR A 46 -12.22 4.17 3.28
C TYR A 46 -12.34 2.88 4.13
N PRO A 47 -12.58 2.99 5.46
CA PRO A 47 -12.34 4.20 6.24
C PRO A 47 -10.86 4.62 6.14
N ARG A 48 -10.56 5.92 6.28
CA ARG A 48 -9.18 6.41 6.18
C ARG A 48 -8.35 5.75 7.28
N LYS A 49 -7.34 4.98 6.89
CA LYS A 49 -6.42 4.33 7.83
C LYS A 49 -5.03 4.27 7.23
N THR A 50 -4.04 4.64 8.04
CA THR A 50 -2.64 4.67 7.66
C THR A 50 -1.92 3.42 8.16
N TYR A 51 -1.07 2.87 7.30
CA TYR A 51 -0.23 1.72 7.58
C TYR A 51 1.21 2.14 7.36
N GLY A 52 1.95 2.26 8.47
CA GLY A 52 3.36 2.60 8.50
C GLY A 52 4.19 1.43 9.04
N HIS A 53 5.34 1.76 9.63
CA HIS A 53 6.32 0.77 10.09
C HIS A 53 5.77 -0.21 11.13
N GLN A 54 4.81 0.22 11.96
CA GLN A 54 4.21 -0.63 13.00
C GLN A 54 3.32 -1.74 12.45
N GLN A 55 2.81 -1.60 11.22
CA GLN A 55 1.87 -2.55 10.62
C GLN A 55 2.52 -3.45 9.56
N LEU A 56 3.85 -3.43 9.41
CA LEU A 56 4.55 -4.17 8.34
C LEU A 56 4.28 -5.67 8.37
N GLU A 57 4.14 -6.26 9.56
CA GLU A 57 3.86 -7.70 9.74
C GLU A 57 2.35 -8.03 9.78
N MET A 58 1.48 -7.03 9.66
CA MET A 58 0.03 -7.27 9.59
C MET A 58 -0.31 -7.96 8.27
N ASN A 59 -1.10 -9.02 8.34
CA ASN A 59 -1.59 -9.68 7.13
C ASN A 59 -2.60 -8.80 6.40
N LEU A 60 -2.65 -8.90 5.08
CA LEU A 60 -3.58 -8.12 4.26
C LEU A 60 -5.05 -8.51 4.53
N GLY A 61 -5.29 -9.75 4.96
CA GLY A 61 -6.59 -10.20 5.48
C GLY A 61 -7.00 -9.42 6.72
N ASP A 62 -6.12 -9.32 7.71
CA ASP A 62 -6.36 -8.62 8.99
C ASP A 62 -6.49 -7.09 8.78
N ALA A 63 -5.81 -6.54 7.78
CA ALA A 63 -5.96 -5.15 7.35
C ALA A 63 -7.30 -4.87 6.63
N GLY A 64 -8.07 -5.91 6.31
CA GLY A 64 -9.34 -5.81 5.60
C GLY A 64 -9.16 -5.37 4.14
N PHE A 65 -8.11 -5.86 3.46
CA PHE A 65 -7.84 -5.53 2.06
C PHE A 65 -8.51 -6.48 1.06
N HIS A 66 -9.13 -7.55 1.57
CA HIS A 66 -9.92 -8.50 0.79
C HIS A 66 -11.40 -8.07 0.76
N PRO A 67 -12.12 -8.26 -0.37
CA PRO A 67 -11.66 -8.79 -1.66
C PRO A 67 -10.88 -7.77 -2.49
N SER A 68 -11.12 -6.48 -2.23
CA SER A 68 -10.39 -5.39 -2.86
C SER A 68 -10.26 -4.18 -1.94
N VAL A 69 -9.20 -3.41 -2.16
CA VAL A 69 -8.97 -2.14 -1.46
C VAL A 69 -8.29 -1.15 -2.39
N THR A 70 -8.56 0.12 -2.15
CA THR A 70 -7.78 1.22 -2.72
C THR A 70 -6.88 1.81 -1.64
N LEU A 71 -5.58 1.81 -1.95
CA LEU A 71 -4.53 2.46 -1.17
C LEU A 71 -4.03 3.70 -1.91
N TYR A 72 -3.55 4.66 -1.14
CA TYR A 72 -2.90 5.86 -1.60
C TYR A 72 -1.50 5.94 -0.97
N ILE A 73 -0.51 6.33 -1.76
CA ILE A 73 0.84 6.64 -1.29
C ILE A 73 0.83 8.06 -0.76
N GLU A 74 1.04 8.22 0.55
CA GLU A 74 1.21 9.52 1.18
C GLU A 74 2.70 9.74 1.46
N GLN A 75 3.30 10.75 0.82
CA GLN A 75 4.70 11.10 1.05
C GLN A 75 4.86 11.79 2.40
N LEU A 76 5.89 11.38 3.15
CA LEU A 76 6.27 11.97 4.41
C LEU A 76 7.32 13.05 4.14
N GLN A 77 7.10 14.25 4.67
CA GLN A 77 8.08 15.34 4.64
C GLN A 77 9.20 15.11 5.66
#